data_AF-A0A7C5ZK40-F1
#
_entry.id   AF-A0A7C5ZK40-F1
#
_cell.length_a   1.000
_cell.length_b   1.000
_cell.length_c   1.000
_cell.angle_alpha   90.00
_cell.angle_beta   90.00
_cell.angle_gamma   90.00
#
_symmetry.space_group_name_H-M   'P 1'
#
loop_
_entity.id
_entity.type
_entity.pdbx_description
1 polymer ?
#
loop_
_entity_poly.entity_id
_entity_poly.type
_entity_poly.pdbx_seq_one_letter_code
_entity_poly.pdbx_strand_id
1 'polypeptide(L)'
;RAQTSATSGPATLRMSVRARGRELLRDGAVGVVTLAAGVGSRWTEGAGVVKAINPFCKLAGRHRTFLEIHLAKSQRVGRECGTPIPHVITTSYLTHEPIEQFLAGENSYGYPGPLYLSPGRTVGLRLVPMVRDLRFAWEEMPQQMLDEQAQKVRESLRAALIGWARATGEGSDYTDNLPLQCLHPVGHWFEFPNMLKNGVLAQMLAERPNLQVLVMHNIDTVGMEVDPALLAWHVDSGAEMTVEVIHRRVEDRGGGLARADGQLRLIEGLAMPRESDEFKLTFYNSNTMWLSIDRLLAVFGLTRQQLGDEALVAEAVRTVAARMPTYVTLKDVKKRWGQGQEDVLPVTQFEKLWGDMTALPDVECRYVEVPRRRGQQLKEVAQLDGWLRDGSAEYVRRICGW
;
A
#
# COMPACT_ATOMS: atom_id res chain seq x y z
N ARG A 1 40.92 5.44 30.25
CA ARG A 1 40.53 4.52 31.34
C ARG A 1 39.06 4.72 31.65
N ALA A 2 38.21 3.82 31.15
CA ALA A 2 36.92 3.45 31.70
C ALA A 2 36.61 2.08 31.09
N GLN A 3 36.63 1.05 31.92
CA GLN A 3 36.23 -0.31 31.56
C GLN A 3 34.72 -0.31 31.37
N THR A 4 34.25 -0.63 30.16
CA THR A 4 32.88 -1.13 29.96
C THR A 4 32.96 -2.64 29.83
N SER A 5 32.34 -3.28 30.81
CA SER A 5 32.11 -4.71 30.98
C SER A 5 31.56 -5.37 29.72
N ALA A 6 32.00 -6.61 29.50
CA ALA A 6 31.53 -7.51 28.46
C ALA A 6 30.01 -7.63 28.40
N THR A 7 29.44 -7.46 27.21
CA THR A 7 28.07 -7.87 26.88
C THR A 7 28.11 -8.77 25.65
N SER A 8 27.69 -10.02 25.88
CA SER A 8 27.33 -11.10 24.95
C SER A 8 27.32 -10.80 23.44
N GLY A 9 27.96 -11.66 22.64
CA GLY A 9 28.14 -11.47 21.20
C GLY A 9 26.86 -11.35 20.33
N PRO A 10 27.01 -10.95 19.05
CA PRO A 10 25.90 -10.60 18.15
C PRO A 10 24.85 -11.70 17.91
N ALA A 11 25.26 -12.97 18.01
CA ALA A 11 24.35 -14.11 17.84
C ALA A 11 23.43 -14.29 19.06
N THR A 12 23.94 -14.10 20.27
CA THR A 12 23.17 -14.22 21.52
C THR A 12 22.13 -13.11 21.64
N LEU A 13 22.49 -11.88 21.24
CA LEU A 13 21.57 -10.73 21.12
C LEU A 13 20.45 -10.99 20.09
N ARG A 14 20.75 -11.64 18.96
CA ARG A 14 19.72 -12.02 17.97
C ARG A 14 18.76 -13.09 18.50
N MET A 15 19.24 -14.04 19.31
CA MET A 15 18.38 -15.07 19.91
C MET A 15 17.47 -14.48 21.00
N SER A 16 17.97 -13.57 21.85
CA SER A 16 17.16 -12.94 22.89
C SER A 16 16.05 -12.07 22.31
N VAL A 17 16.34 -11.28 21.27
CA VAL A 17 15.33 -10.47 20.56
C VAL A 17 14.27 -11.37 19.92
N ARG A 18 14.65 -12.49 19.30
CA ARG A 18 13.69 -13.43 18.72
C ARG A 18 12.83 -14.12 19.79
N ALA A 19 13.40 -14.45 20.95
CA ALA A 19 12.66 -15.03 22.07
C ALA A 19 11.60 -14.04 22.61
N ARG A 20 12.00 -12.78 22.83
CA ARG A 20 11.09 -11.69 23.20
C ARG A 20 9.96 -11.52 22.19
N GLY A 21 10.29 -11.58 20.90
CA GLY A 21 9.32 -11.54 19.82
C GLY A 21 8.28 -12.65 19.89
N ARG A 22 8.71 -13.88 20.20
CA ARG A 22 7.80 -15.03 20.36
C ARG A 22 6.88 -14.87 21.57
N GLU A 23 7.35 -14.24 22.65
CA GLU A 23 6.49 -13.90 23.79
C GLU A 23 5.41 -12.91 23.38
N LEU A 24 5.79 -11.82 22.71
CA LEU A 24 4.82 -10.83 22.19
C LEU A 24 3.77 -11.48 21.27
N LEU A 25 4.18 -12.44 20.43
CA LEU A 25 3.24 -13.19 19.58
C LEU A 25 2.29 -14.07 20.39
N ARG A 26 2.78 -14.79 21.40
CA ARG A 26 1.94 -15.58 22.32
C ARG A 26 0.94 -14.71 23.05
N ASP A 27 1.36 -13.52 23.48
CA ASP A 27 0.52 -12.56 24.21
C ASP A 27 -0.54 -11.88 23.32
N GLY A 28 -0.51 -12.13 22.00
CA GLY A 28 -1.46 -11.57 21.04
C GLY A 28 -1.19 -10.11 20.69
N ALA A 29 0.08 -9.68 20.76
CA ALA A 29 0.46 -8.28 20.60
C ALA A 29 0.42 -7.77 19.14
N VAL A 30 0.21 -8.64 18.14
CA VAL A 30 0.30 -8.27 16.71
C VAL A 30 -0.95 -8.61 15.93
N GLY A 31 -1.29 -7.74 14.98
CA GLY A 31 -2.28 -7.96 13.92
C GLY A 31 -1.66 -7.67 12.55
N VAL A 32 -2.26 -8.20 11.50
CA VAL A 32 -1.82 -7.99 10.11
C VAL A 32 -2.87 -7.18 9.36
N VAL A 33 -2.42 -6.20 8.57
CA VAL A 33 -3.27 -5.39 7.68
C VAL A 33 -2.74 -5.53 6.25
N THR A 34 -3.50 -6.22 5.40
CA THR A 34 -3.17 -6.39 3.98
C THR A 34 -3.93 -5.37 3.12
N LEU A 35 -3.18 -4.53 2.41
CA LEU A 35 -3.72 -3.50 1.52
C LEU A 35 -4.22 -4.08 0.21
N ALA A 36 -5.54 -4.19 0.06
CA ALA A 36 -6.23 -4.77 -1.10
C ALA A 36 -7.36 -3.87 -1.66
N ALA A 37 -7.30 -2.57 -1.40
CA ALA A 37 -8.26 -1.60 -1.92
C ALA A 37 -8.12 -1.35 -3.43
N GLY A 38 -6.93 -1.57 -4.00
CA GLY A 38 -6.66 -1.38 -5.43
C GLY A 38 -7.05 -2.59 -6.28
N VAL A 39 -7.65 -2.34 -7.45
CA VAL A 39 -7.98 -3.41 -8.42
C VAL A 39 -6.73 -4.07 -9.03
N GLY A 40 -5.61 -3.34 -9.11
CA GLY A 40 -4.37 -3.84 -9.69
C GLY A 40 -4.40 -3.88 -11.22
N SER A 41 -4.83 -2.78 -11.86
CA SER A 41 -5.03 -2.68 -13.32
C SER A 41 -3.84 -3.12 -14.17
N ARG A 42 -2.61 -2.89 -13.70
CA ARG A 42 -1.37 -3.35 -14.36
C ARG A 42 -1.17 -4.87 -14.31
N TRP A 43 -1.70 -5.53 -13.30
CA TRP A 43 -1.63 -6.98 -13.16
C TRP A 43 -2.66 -7.68 -14.04
N THR A 44 -3.84 -7.10 -14.15
CA THR A 44 -4.98 -7.71 -14.86
C THR A 44 -5.18 -7.14 -16.25
N GLU A 45 -4.29 -6.26 -16.72
CA GLU A 45 -4.38 -5.54 -18.00
C GLU A 45 -5.77 -4.92 -18.24
N GLY A 46 -6.40 -4.43 -17.18
CA GLY A 46 -7.73 -3.81 -17.24
C GLY A 46 -8.92 -4.79 -17.32
N ALA A 47 -8.72 -6.10 -17.15
CA ALA A 47 -9.77 -7.12 -17.21
C ALA A 47 -10.87 -7.06 -16.12
N GLY A 48 -10.90 -6.00 -15.30
CA GLY A 48 -11.92 -5.82 -14.26
C GLY A 48 -11.84 -6.81 -13.09
N VAL A 49 -10.74 -7.56 -12.95
CA VAL A 49 -10.51 -8.52 -11.87
C VAL A 49 -9.78 -7.83 -10.71
N VAL A 50 -10.09 -8.24 -9.48
CA VAL A 50 -9.39 -7.78 -8.28
C VAL A 50 -8.13 -8.62 -8.06
N LYS A 51 -6.95 -7.98 -8.13
CA LYS A 51 -5.64 -8.65 -8.00
C LYS A 51 -5.54 -9.57 -6.78
N ALA A 52 -6.10 -9.18 -5.63
CA ALA A 52 -6.02 -9.94 -4.39
C ALA A 52 -6.54 -11.39 -4.53
N ILE A 53 -7.61 -11.58 -5.30
CA ILE A 53 -8.31 -12.86 -5.48
C ILE A 53 -7.98 -13.51 -6.83
N ASN A 54 -7.08 -12.92 -7.62
CA ASN A 54 -6.66 -13.49 -8.90
C ASN A 54 -5.69 -14.67 -8.66
N PRO A 55 -6.00 -15.90 -9.15
CA PRO A 55 -5.04 -17.00 -9.14
C PRO A 55 -3.86 -16.67 -10.06
N PHE A 56 -2.63 -16.72 -9.54
CA PHE A 56 -1.48 -16.18 -10.29
C PHE A 56 -0.27 -17.11 -10.40
N CYS A 57 -0.09 -18.05 -9.48
CA CYS A 57 1.00 -19.02 -9.56
C CYS A 57 0.61 -20.35 -8.93
N LYS A 58 1.22 -21.44 -9.40
CA LYS A 58 1.04 -22.78 -8.84
C LYS A 58 2.04 -23.00 -7.70
N LEU A 59 1.57 -23.05 -6.46
CA LEU A 59 2.37 -23.36 -5.28
C LEU A 59 1.77 -24.56 -4.56
N ALA A 60 2.62 -25.52 -4.19
CA ALA A 60 2.21 -26.79 -3.59
C ALA A 60 1.07 -27.46 -4.38
N GLY A 61 1.25 -27.59 -5.70
CA GLY A 61 0.35 -28.35 -6.57
C GLY A 61 -0.95 -27.66 -7.02
N ARG A 62 -1.29 -26.46 -6.50
CA ARG A 62 -2.51 -25.73 -6.88
C ARG A 62 -2.27 -24.25 -7.16
N HIS A 63 -3.12 -23.64 -8.00
CA HIS A 63 -3.07 -22.21 -8.27
C HIS A 63 -3.50 -21.46 -7.01
N ARG A 64 -2.69 -20.49 -6.57
CA ARG A 64 -2.91 -19.70 -5.37
C ARG A 64 -3.26 -18.27 -5.73
N THR A 65 -4.11 -17.66 -4.92
CA THR A 65 -4.35 -16.21 -4.95
C THR A 65 -3.34 -15.50 -4.05
N PHE A 66 -3.20 -14.18 -4.23
CA PHE A 66 -2.39 -13.37 -3.33
C PHE A 66 -2.94 -13.42 -1.90
N LEU A 67 -4.26 -13.37 -1.77
CA LEU A 67 -4.95 -13.36 -0.49
C LEU A 67 -4.72 -14.67 0.29
N GLU A 68 -4.82 -15.81 -0.39
CA GLU A 68 -4.57 -17.12 0.25
C GLU A 68 -3.15 -17.22 0.81
N ILE A 69 -2.14 -16.70 0.08
CA ILE A 69 -0.74 -16.69 0.53
C ILE A 69 -0.61 -15.94 1.86
N HIS A 70 -1.22 -14.76 1.98
CA HIS A 70 -1.13 -13.96 3.21
C HIS A 70 -1.83 -14.64 4.39
N LEU A 71 -3.02 -15.20 4.18
CA LEU A 71 -3.74 -15.94 5.21
C LEU A 71 -2.99 -17.20 5.65
N ALA A 72 -2.36 -17.93 4.72
CA ALA A 72 -1.55 -19.10 5.05
C ALA A 72 -0.33 -18.76 5.94
N LYS A 73 0.35 -17.65 5.64
CA LYS A 73 1.48 -17.17 6.47
C LYS A 73 1.02 -16.78 7.88
N SER A 74 -0.04 -15.99 8.00
CA SER A 74 -0.61 -15.61 9.30
C SER A 74 -1.09 -16.84 10.09
N GLN A 75 -1.71 -17.81 9.42
CA GLN A 75 -2.15 -19.07 10.02
C GLN A 75 -0.95 -19.87 10.56
N ARG A 76 0.13 -20.02 9.78
CA ARG A 76 1.32 -20.74 10.24
C ARG A 76 1.96 -20.07 11.45
N VAL A 77 2.19 -18.75 11.41
CA VAL A 77 2.80 -18.03 12.55
C VAL A 77 1.91 -18.15 13.79
N GLY A 78 0.59 -18.02 13.63
CA GLY A 78 -0.36 -18.18 14.72
C GLY A 78 -0.33 -19.59 15.33
N ARG A 79 -0.21 -20.64 14.50
CA ARG A 79 -0.03 -22.03 14.97
C ARG A 79 1.29 -22.22 15.73
N GLU A 80 2.39 -21.69 15.20
CA GLU A 80 3.72 -21.80 15.83
C GLU A 80 3.79 -21.10 17.20
N CYS A 81 2.99 -20.04 17.39
CA CYS A 81 2.95 -19.27 18.62
C CYS A 81 1.77 -19.62 19.53
N GLY A 82 0.84 -20.48 19.10
CA GLY A 82 -0.35 -20.86 19.87
C GLY A 82 -1.44 -19.79 19.95
N THR A 83 -1.28 -18.65 19.26
CA THR A 83 -2.21 -17.51 19.28
C THR A 83 -2.56 -17.11 17.85
N PRO A 84 -3.82 -17.27 17.41
CA PRO A 84 -4.23 -16.83 16.08
C PRO A 84 -4.04 -15.32 15.90
N ILE A 85 -3.48 -14.92 14.75
CA ILE A 85 -3.23 -13.51 14.41
C ILE A 85 -4.52 -12.89 13.87
N PRO A 86 -5.01 -11.76 14.39
CA PRO A 86 -6.06 -10.99 13.73
C PRO A 86 -5.57 -10.49 12.36
N HIS A 87 -6.33 -10.76 11.30
CA HIS A 87 -5.97 -10.36 9.94
C HIS A 87 -7.05 -9.44 9.36
N VAL A 88 -6.65 -8.26 8.91
CA VAL A 88 -7.53 -7.29 8.24
C VAL A 88 -7.16 -7.23 6.77
N ILE A 89 -8.18 -7.25 5.91
CA ILE A 89 -8.04 -6.96 4.49
C ILE A 89 -8.75 -5.63 4.24
N THR A 90 -7.99 -4.60 3.90
CA THR A 90 -8.58 -3.31 3.51
C THR A 90 -9.06 -3.40 2.08
N THR A 91 -10.23 -2.85 1.83
CA THR A 91 -10.94 -2.95 0.55
C THR A 91 -11.44 -1.57 0.11
N SER A 92 -11.97 -1.45 -1.10
CA SER A 92 -12.60 -0.22 -1.59
C SER A 92 -13.97 -0.52 -2.20
N TYR A 93 -14.68 0.52 -2.63
CA TYR A 93 -15.87 0.38 -3.45
C TYR A 93 -15.68 -0.47 -4.73
N LEU A 94 -14.44 -0.68 -5.18
CA LEU A 94 -14.11 -1.52 -6.33
C LEU A 94 -13.80 -2.98 -5.96
N THR A 95 -13.39 -3.23 -4.72
CA THR A 95 -12.82 -4.53 -4.32
C THR A 95 -13.57 -5.23 -3.19
N HIS A 96 -14.41 -4.51 -2.44
CA HIS A 96 -15.07 -5.03 -1.24
C HIS A 96 -15.96 -6.23 -1.53
N GLU A 97 -17.02 -6.04 -2.33
CA GLU A 97 -17.97 -7.10 -2.64
C GLU A 97 -17.32 -8.31 -3.34
N PRO A 98 -16.45 -8.13 -4.36
CA PRO A 98 -15.73 -9.27 -4.95
C PRO A 98 -14.88 -10.06 -3.94
N ILE A 99 -14.17 -9.37 -3.04
CA ILE A 99 -13.34 -10.04 -2.03
C ILE A 99 -14.20 -10.77 -0.99
N GLU A 100 -15.28 -10.15 -0.54
CA GLU A 100 -16.22 -10.74 0.42
C GLU A 100 -16.85 -12.02 -0.12
N GLN A 101 -17.42 -11.96 -1.33
CA GLN A 101 -18.04 -13.13 -1.98
C GLN A 101 -17.03 -14.24 -2.21
N PHE A 102 -15.81 -13.90 -2.64
CA PHE A 102 -14.76 -14.87 -2.91
C PHE A 102 -14.28 -15.56 -1.62
N LEU A 103 -14.07 -14.82 -0.53
CA LEU A 103 -13.74 -15.39 0.76
C LEU A 103 -14.85 -16.28 1.31
N ALA A 104 -16.13 -15.88 1.15
CA ALA A 104 -17.26 -16.71 1.55
C ALA A 104 -17.27 -18.05 0.79
N GLY A 105 -17.06 -18.02 -0.53
CA GLY A 105 -16.97 -19.21 -1.38
C GLY A 105 -15.82 -20.14 -1.01
N GLU A 106 -14.68 -19.59 -0.61
CA GLU A 106 -13.49 -20.35 -0.17
C GLU A 106 -13.52 -20.70 1.33
N ASN A 107 -14.62 -20.43 2.05
CA ASN A 107 -14.74 -20.58 3.50
C ASN A 107 -13.56 -19.94 4.26
N SER A 108 -13.20 -18.73 3.84
CA SER A 108 -12.05 -17.95 4.33
C SER A 108 -10.74 -18.74 4.37
N TYR A 109 -10.57 -19.71 3.45
CA TYR A 109 -9.43 -20.63 3.41
C TYR A 109 -9.18 -21.40 4.71
N GLY A 110 -10.21 -21.58 5.55
CA GLY A 110 -10.09 -22.19 6.87
C GLY A 110 -9.23 -21.38 7.85
N TYR A 111 -9.19 -20.06 7.70
CA TYR A 111 -8.45 -19.18 8.62
C TYR A 111 -8.99 -19.32 10.05
N PRO A 112 -8.16 -19.67 11.06
CA PRO A 112 -8.64 -20.04 12.40
C PRO A 112 -8.82 -18.85 13.33
N GLY A 113 -8.37 -17.66 12.93
CA GLY A 113 -8.40 -16.45 13.75
C GLY A 113 -9.42 -15.43 13.25
N PRO A 114 -9.53 -14.28 13.93
CA PRO A 114 -10.37 -13.18 13.46
C PRO A 114 -9.90 -12.69 12.09
N LEU A 115 -10.83 -12.64 11.12
CA LEU A 115 -10.61 -12.14 9.78
C LEU A 115 -11.61 -11.01 9.51
N TYR A 116 -11.11 -9.81 9.24
CA TYR A 116 -11.95 -8.63 9.03
C TYR A 116 -11.77 -8.09 7.62
N LEU A 117 -12.86 -7.58 7.05
CA LEU A 117 -12.82 -6.68 5.90
C LEU A 117 -12.98 -5.25 6.41
N SER A 118 -12.07 -4.37 6.02
CA SER A 118 -12.18 -2.93 6.28
C SER A 118 -12.61 -2.22 5.00
N PRO A 119 -13.92 -1.88 4.85
CA PRO A 119 -14.41 -1.18 3.68
C PRO A 119 -13.90 0.27 3.65
N GLY A 120 -13.18 0.61 2.58
CA GLY A 120 -12.78 1.97 2.28
C GLY A 120 -13.91 2.73 1.60
N ARG A 121 -14.37 3.80 2.24
CA ARG A 121 -15.44 4.68 1.74
C ARG A 121 -14.95 6.06 1.29
N THR A 122 -13.65 6.30 1.38
CA THR A 122 -13.06 7.54 0.85
C THR A 122 -12.84 7.35 -0.65
N VAL A 123 -13.60 8.08 -1.47
CA VAL A 123 -13.59 8.00 -2.93
C VAL A 123 -13.42 9.42 -3.49
N GLY A 124 -12.58 9.55 -4.51
CA GLY A 124 -12.33 10.82 -5.19
C GLY A 124 -13.17 10.94 -6.44
N LEU A 125 -13.66 12.13 -6.72
CA LEU A 125 -14.23 12.49 -8.02
C LEU A 125 -13.09 13.01 -8.90
N ARG A 126 -12.99 12.48 -10.12
CA ARG A 126 -12.06 12.99 -11.13
C ARG A 126 -12.42 14.43 -11.47
N LEU A 127 -11.41 15.21 -11.81
CA LEU A 127 -11.58 16.59 -12.21
C LEU A 127 -11.26 16.75 -13.70
N VAL A 128 -11.87 17.75 -14.33
CA VAL A 128 -11.42 18.26 -15.62
C VAL A 128 -10.01 18.85 -15.41
N PRO A 129 -9.02 18.47 -16.22
CA PRO A 129 -7.64 18.90 -16.00
C PRO A 129 -7.47 20.40 -16.28
N MET A 130 -6.49 21.02 -15.62
CA MET A 130 -6.08 22.37 -15.99
C MET A 130 -5.35 22.33 -17.33
N VAL A 131 -5.59 23.31 -18.19
CA VAL A 131 -4.91 23.44 -19.49
C VAL A 131 -3.41 23.57 -19.31
N ARG A 132 -2.95 24.25 -18.24
CA ARG A 132 -1.52 24.36 -17.93
C ARG A 132 -0.88 22.98 -17.66
N ASP A 133 -1.60 22.08 -17.01
CA ASP A 133 -1.09 20.76 -16.64
C ASP A 133 -1.02 19.87 -17.89
N LEU A 134 -2.03 19.96 -18.78
CA LEU A 134 -2.01 19.30 -20.09
C LEU A 134 -0.84 19.75 -20.95
N ARG A 135 -0.61 21.07 -21.05
CA ARG A 135 0.52 21.63 -21.82
C ARG A 135 1.85 21.13 -21.28
N PHE A 136 2.05 21.24 -19.96
CA PHE A 136 3.26 20.74 -19.32
C PHE A 136 3.50 19.25 -19.64
N ALA A 137 2.48 18.41 -19.50
CA ALA A 137 2.58 16.98 -19.78
C ALA A 137 2.89 16.64 -21.25
N TRP A 138 2.59 17.54 -22.19
CA TRP A 138 2.70 17.30 -23.63
C TRP A 138 3.87 18.00 -24.31
N GLU A 139 4.35 19.10 -23.74
CA GLU A 139 5.36 19.98 -24.30
C GLU A 139 6.69 19.85 -23.54
N GLU A 140 6.65 19.68 -22.22
CA GLU A 140 7.86 19.66 -21.37
C GLU A 140 8.34 18.24 -21.04
N MET A 141 7.42 17.26 -21.01
CA MET A 141 7.77 15.87 -20.73
C MET A 141 8.25 15.14 -21.99
N PRO A 142 9.20 14.19 -21.89
CA PRO A 142 9.68 13.42 -23.04
C PRO A 142 8.55 12.79 -23.85
N GLN A 143 8.54 13.03 -25.17
CA GLN A 143 7.53 12.50 -26.09
C GLN A 143 8.17 11.55 -27.09
N GLN A 144 7.40 10.55 -27.54
CA GLN A 144 7.76 9.79 -28.73
C GLN A 144 7.83 10.72 -29.95
N MET A 145 8.90 10.59 -30.74
CA MET A 145 8.98 11.22 -32.06
C MET A 145 8.10 10.45 -33.04
N LEU A 146 7.22 11.17 -33.73
CA LEU A 146 6.32 10.64 -34.73
C LEU A 146 6.69 11.22 -36.10
N ASP A 147 6.23 10.57 -37.17
CA ASP A 147 6.31 11.17 -38.50
C ASP A 147 5.45 12.45 -38.59
N GLU A 148 5.65 13.23 -39.65
CA GLU A 148 4.97 14.53 -39.80
C GLU A 148 3.44 14.44 -39.84
N GLN A 149 2.88 13.37 -40.40
CA GLN A 149 1.42 13.22 -40.50
C GLN A 149 0.84 12.88 -39.13
N ALA A 150 1.43 11.90 -38.44
CA ALA A 150 1.05 11.52 -37.09
C ALA A 150 1.26 12.67 -36.09
N GLN A 151 2.28 13.51 -36.28
CA GLN A 151 2.51 14.71 -35.48
C GLN A 151 1.35 15.71 -35.62
N LYS A 152 0.91 16.01 -36.85
CA LYS A 152 -0.23 16.92 -37.09
C LYS A 152 -1.53 16.40 -36.48
N VAL A 153 -1.78 15.10 -36.60
CA VAL A 153 -2.96 14.45 -35.97
C VAL A 153 -2.89 14.60 -34.45
N ARG A 154 -1.72 14.35 -33.84
CA ARG A 154 -1.50 14.52 -32.39
C ARG A 154 -1.74 15.96 -31.94
N GLU A 155 -1.22 16.93 -32.67
CA GLU A 155 -1.41 18.36 -32.37
C GLU A 155 -2.89 18.77 -32.46
N SER A 156 -3.60 18.31 -33.48
CA SER A 156 -5.05 18.54 -33.63
C SER A 156 -5.84 17.95 -32.46
N LEU A 157 -5.51 16.73 -32.04
CA LEU A 157 -6.14 16.09 -30.88
C LEU A 157 -5.88 16.89 -29.59
N ARG A 158 -4.63 17.30 -29.35
CA ARG A 158 -4.26 18.11 -28.17
C ARG A 158 -4.99 19.45 -28.14
N ALA A 159 -5.11 20.12 -29.29
CA ALA A 159 -5.87 21.36 -29.39
C ALA A 159 -7.35 21.16 -29.06
N ALA A 160 -7.96 20.06 -29.54
CA ALA A 160 -9.34 19.71 -29.21
C ALA A 160 -9.52 19.42 -27.71
N LEU A 161 -8.60 18.68 -27.09
CA LEU A 161 -8.63 18.38 -25.65
C LEU A 161 -8.44 19.64 -24.78
N ILE A 162 -7.59 20.58 -25.20
CA ILE A 162 -7.49 21.90 -24.54
C ILE A 162 -8.79 22.67 -24.65
N GLY A 163 -9.41 22.67 -25.85
CA GLY A 163 -10.71 23.30 -26.09
C GLY A 163 -11.80 22.71 -25.18
N TRP A 164 -11.85 21.38 -25.09
CA TRP A 164 -12.76 20.65 -24.21
C TRP A 164 -12.56 21.02 -22.74
N ALA A 165 -11.33 21.02 -22.23
CA ALA A 165 -11.04 21.36 -20.83
C ALA A 165 -11.50 22.78 -20.48
N ARG A 166 -11.25 23.76 -21.37
CA ARG A 166 -11.72 25.14 -21.19
C ARG A 166 -13.23 25.28 -21.21
N ALA A 167 -13.88 24.63 -22.19
CA ALA A 167 -15.32 24.72 -22.37
C ALA A 167 -16.09 24.05 -21.22
N THR A 168 -15.56 22.94 -20.70
CA THR A 168 -16.15 22.21 -19.57
C THR A 168 -15.88 22.91 -18.24
N GLY A 169 -14.71 23.56 -18.12
CA GLY A 169 -14.27 24.30 -16.93
C GLY A 169 -13.10 23.61 -16.24
N GLU A 170 -11.93 24.24 -16.26
CA GLU A 170 -10.69 23.71 -15.66
C GLU A 170 -10.86 23.48 -14.14
N GLY A 171 -10.50 22.29 -13.65
CA GLY A 171 -10.58 21.93 -12.24
C GLY A 171 -11.99 21.61 -11.72
N SER A 172 -13.01 21.68 -12.58
CA SER A 172 -14.38 21.28 -12.22
C SER A 172 -14.56 19.77 -12.13
N ASP A 173 -15.64 19.35 -11.50
CA ASP A 173 -16.00 17.93 -11.37
C ASP A 173 -16.23 17.29 -12.75
N TYR A 174 -15.54 16.18 -13.02
CA TYR A 174 -15.77 15.38 -14.21
C TYR A 174 -16.91 14.39 -13.96
N THR A 175 -18.13 14.78 -14.35
CA THR A 175 -19.35 13.97 -14.14
C THR A 175 -19.98 13.46 -15.43
N ASP A 176 -19.50 13.89 -16.60
CA ASP A 176 -20.05 13.55 -17.91
C ASP A 176 -19.45 12.24 -18.47
N ASN A 177 -19.64 11.14 -17.71
CA ASN A 177 -19.29 9.76 -18.07
C ASN A 177 -20.04 8.76 -17.16
N LEU A 178 -19.79 7.46 -17.34
CA LEU A 178 -20.24 6.44 -16.39
C LEU A 178 -19.66 6.71 -14.98
N PRO A 179 -20.40 6.44 -13.89
CA PRO A 179 -19.94 6.74 -12.53
C PRO A 179 -18.54 6.17 -12.20
N LEU A 180 -18.26 4.91 -12.55
CA LEU A 180 -16.95 4.29 -12.30
C LEU A 180 -15.82 4.92 -13.13
N GLN A 181 -16.14 5.55 -14.27
CA GLN A 181 -15.20 6.36 -15.07
C GLN A 181 -15.06 7.79 -14.54
N CYS A 182 -15.93 8.23 -13.63
CA CYS A 182 -15.81 9.52 -12.93
C CYS A 182 -15.08 9.38 -11.58
N LEU A 183 -15.10 8.21 -10.95
CA LEU A 183 -14.54 7.99 -9.61
C LEU A 183 -13.13 7.38 -9.63
N HIS A 184 -12.28 7.76 -8.67
CA HIS A 184 -10.95 7.18 -8.49
C HIS A 184 -10.65 6.87 -7.01
N PRO A 185 -9.77 5.89 -6.72
CA PRO A 185 -9.21 5.71 -5.39
C PRO A 185 -8.30 6.90 -5.02
N VAL A 186 -8.33 7.35 -3.77
CA VAL A 186 -7.61 8.54 -3.29
C VAL A 186 -6.22 8.23 -2.70
N GLY A 187 -5.65 7.10 -3.06
CA GLY A 187 -4.37 6.62 -2.56
C GLY A 187 -4.47 5.81 -1.25
N HIS A 188 -3.45 5.00 -1.02
CA HIS A 188 -3.41 4.01 0.07
C HIS A 188 -3.26 4.63 1.46
N TRP A 189 -2.99 5.94 1.58
CA TRP A 189 -2.97 6.61 2.88
C TRP A 189 -4.30 6.44 3.62
N PHE A 190 -5.43 6.44 2.90
CA PHE A 190 -6.77 6.35 3.50
C PHE A 190 -7.14 4.95 4.00
N GLU A 191 -6.38 3.90 3.70
CA GLU A 191 -6.75 2.53 4.08
C GLU A 191 -6.70 2.32 5.61
N PHE A 192 -5.68 2.85 6.30
CA PHE A 192 -5.63 2.83 7.77
C PHE A 192 -6.63 3.80 8.43
N PRO A 193 -6.75 5.08 8.05
CA PRO A 193 -7.80 5.97 8.54
C PRO A 193 -9.22 5.43 8.35
N ASN A 194 -9.48 4.68 7.27
CA ASN A 194 -10.77 4.03 7.10
C ASN A 194 -11.02 2.98 8.19
N MET A 195 -10.01 2.25 8.68
CA MET A 195 -10.16 1.33 9.83
C MET A 195 -10.57 2.05 11.12
N LEU A 196 -10.14 3.31 11.30
CA LEU A 196 -10.61 4.15 12.39
C LEU A 196 -12.07 4.53 12.18
N LYS A 197 -12.38 5.06 10.98
CA LYS A 197 -13.71 5.60 10.64
C LYS A 197 -14.81 4.55 10.56
N ASN A 198 -14.49 3.33 10.15
CA ASN A 198 -15.47 2.24 10.01
C ASN A 198 -15.53 1.32 11.24
N GLY A 199 -14.82 1.65 12.31
CA GLY A 199 -14.86 0.92 13.58
C GLY A 199 -14.10 -0.40 13.60
N VAL A 200 -13.48 -0.84 12.50
CA VAL A 200 -12.74 -2.12 12.46
C VAL A 200 -11.59 -2.13 13.46
N LEU A 201 -10.82 -1.04 13.59
CA LEU A 201 -9.76 -1.00 14.61
C LEU A 201 -10.32 -1.05 16.03
N ALA A 202 -11.45 -0.37 16.29
CA ALA A 202 -12.11 -0.41 17.59
C ALA A 202 -12.57 -1.83 17.94
N GLN A 203 -13.18 -2.53 16.98
CA GLN A 203 -13.59 -3.93 17.13
C GLN A 203 -12.40 -4.83 17.42
N MET A 204 -11.30 -4.70 16.65
CA MET A 204 -10.09 -5.49 16.89
C MET A 204 -9.53 -5.29 18.30
N LEU A 205 -9.50 -4.05 18.79
CA LEU A 205 -8.98 -3.72 20.12
C LEU A 205 -9.90 -4.22 21.25
N ALA A 206 -11.21 -4.25 21.03
CA ALA A 206 -12.16 -4.84 21.95
C ALA A 206 -11.99 -6.37 22.05
N GLU A 207 -11.81 -7.04 20.90
CA GLU A 207 -11.59 -8.49 20.84
C GLU A 207 -10.17 -8.90 21.29
N ARG A 208 -9.18 -8.01 21.13
CA ARG A 208 -7.76 -8.24 21.49
C ARG A 208 -7.19 -7.04 22.26
N PRO A 209 -7.45 -6.92 23.57
CA PRO A 209 -6.94 -5.81 24.38
C PRO A 209 -5.40 -5.70 24.41
N ASN A 210 -4.69 -6.83 24.30
CA ASN A 210 -3.22 -6.89 24.29
C ASN A 210 -2.60 -6.49 22.95
N LEU A 211 -3.41 -6.24 21.92
CA LEU A 211 -2.92 -5.83 20.60
C LEU A 211 -2.17 -4.50 20.71
N GLN A 212 -0.94 -4.48 20.22
CA GLN A 212 -0.01 -3.34 20.33
C GLN A 212 0.51 -2.88 18.97
N VAL A 213 0.69 -3.82 18.04
CA VAL A 213 1.33 -3.56 16.75
C VAL A 213 0.46 -4.06 15.60
N LEU A 214 0.37 -3.27 14.54
CA LEU A 214 -0.14 -3.72 13.24
C LEU A 214 1.00 -3.80 12.26
N VAL A 215 1.11 -4.91 11.51
CA VAL A 215 2.01 -4.96 10.35
C VAL A 215 1.18 -4.75 9.09
N MET A 216 1.35 -3.59 8.48
CA MET A 216 0.65 -3.19 7.28
C MET A 216 1.52 -3.43 6.05
N HIS A 217 0.98 -4.07 5.02
CA HIS A 217 1.74 -4.37 3.79
C HIS A 217 0.86 -4.41 2.55
N ASN A 218 1.46 -4.23 1.37
CA ASN A 218 0.77 -4.43 0.09
C ASN A 218 0.38 -5.89 -0.14
N ILE A 219 -0.77 -6.11 -0.79
CA ILE A 219 -1.22 -7.42 -1.24
C ILE A 219 -0.20 -8.13 -2.14
N ASP A 220 0.63 -7.40 -2.88
CA ASP A 220 1.63 -7.98 -3.80
C ASP A 220 3.03 -8.19 -3.19
N THR A 221 3.25 -7.80 -1.93
CA THR A 221 4.45 -8.14 -1.16
C THR A 221 4.33 -9.57 -0.59
N VAL A 222 4.27 -10.57 -1.46
CA VAL A 222 3.97 -11.98 -1.09
C VAL A 222 4.98 -12.62 -0.16
N GLY A 223 6.18 -12.06 -0.03
CA GLY A 223 7.23 -12.53 0.88
C GLY A 223 7.11 -12.05 2.33
N MET A 224 6.23 -11.08 2.61
CA MET A 224 6.08 -10.53 3.96
C MET A 224 5.48 -11.58 4.90
N GLU A 225 6.06 -11.76 6.09
CA GLU A 225 5.47 -12.57 7.16
C GLU A 225 5.72 -11.86 8.50
N VAL A 226 4.97 -12.19 9.54
CA VAL A 226 5.26 -11.67 10.87
C VAL A 226 6.54 -12.36 11.40
N ASP A 227 7.65 -11.61 11.43
CA ASP A 227 8.92 -12.08 12.01
C ASP A 227 9.02 -11.65 13.49
N PRO A 228 9.24 -12.60 14.44
CA PRO A 228 9.33 -12.26 15.86
C PRO A 228 10.44 -11.27 16.20
N ALA A 229 11.61 -11.36 15.53
CA ALA A 229 12.73 -10.46 15.83
C ALA A 229 12.44 -9.03 15.36
N LEU A 230 11.76 -8.86 14.21
CA LEU A 230 11.30 -7.54 13.76
C LEU A 230 10.22 -6.97 14.68
N LEU A 231 9.28 -7.80 15.16
CA LEU A 231 8.27 -7.39 16.13
C LEU A 231 8.91 -6.85 17.41
N ALA A 232 9.80 -7.64 18.03
CA ALA A 232 10.49 -7.22 19.26
C ALA A 232 11.30 -5.95 19.03
N TRP A 233 12.06 -5.89 17.94
CA TRP A 233 12.84 -4.69 17.63
C TRP A 233 11.98 -3.45 17.45
N HIS A 234 10.83 -3.54 16.77
CA HIS A 234 9.91 -2.43 16.63
C HIS A 234 9.37 -1.97 17.99
N VAL A 235 8.88 -2.90 18.83
CA VAL A 235 8.39 -2.58 20.18
C VAL A 235 9.47 -1.93 21.04
N ASP A 236 10.68 -2.52 21.07
CA ASP A 236 11.79 -2.02 21.87
C ASP A 236 12.33 -0.67 21.36
N SER A 237 12.15 -0.37 20.07
CA SER A 237 12.58 0.91 19.48
C SER A 237 11.76 2.11 19.93
N GLY A 238 10.53 1.88 20.41
CA GLY A 238 9.59 2.92 20.81
C GLY A 238 9.04 3.78 19.67
N ALA A 239 9.30 3.43 18.41
CA ALA A 239 8.88 4.22 17.25
C ALA A 239 7.40 4.05 16.93
N GLU A 240 6.75 5.11 16.43
CA GLU A 240 5.41 5.03 15.85
C GLU A 240 5.40 4.05 14.67
N MET A 241 6.43 4.13 13.82
CA MET A 241 6.51 3.35 12.58
C MET A 241 7.91 2.76 12.36
N THR A 242 7.96 1.49 11.97
CA THR A 242 9.17 0.88 11.41
C THR A 242 8.91 0.48 9.96
N VAL A 243 9.72 0.97 9.03
CA VAL A 243 9.60 0.70 7.60
C VAL A 243 10.62 -0.36 7.17
N GLU A 244 10.14 -1.40 6.49
CA GLU A 244 11.01 -2.36 5.82
C GLU A 244 11.42 -1.84 4.43
N VAL A 245 12.72 -1.83 4.17
CA VAL A 245 13.28 -1.48 2.86
C VAL A 245 14.10 -2.65 2.31
N ILE A 246 14.20 -2.74 0.99
CA ILE A 246 15.07 -3.71 0.32
C ILE A 246 16.13 -2.98 -0.48
N HIS A 247 17.26 -3.63 -0.74
CA HIS A 247 18.23 -3.07 -1.67
C HIS A 247 17.61 -2.91 -3.06
N ARG A 248 17.74 -1.71 -3.64
CA ARG A 248 17.16 -1.34 -4.93
C ARG A 248 17.83 -2.10 -6.07
N ARG A 249 17.04 -2.50 -7.06
CA ARG A 249 17.47 -2.98 -8.37
C ARG A 249 16.89 -2.09 -9.48
N VAL A 250 17.43 -2.21 -10.69
CA VAL A 250 17.03 -1.40 -11.85
C VAL A 250 15.54 -1.54 -12.19
N GLU A 251 14.98 -2.73 -11.96
CA GLU A 251 13.55 -3.03 -12.18
C GLU A 251 12.60 -2.43 -11.14
N ASP A 252 13.12 -1.99 -9.99
CA ASP A 252 12.29 -1.45 -8.90
C ASP A 252 11.88 -0.01 -9.24
N ARG A 253 10.61 0.17 -9.57
CA ARG A 253 10.01 1.48 -9.87
C ARG A 253 9.24 2.03 -8.67
N GLY A 254 9.48 3.29 -8.35
CA GLY A 254 8.83 4.01 -7.26
C GLY A 254 9.80 4.47 -6.18
N GLY A 255 9.21 4.93 -5.08
CA GLY A 255 9.91 5.61 -4.00
C GLY A 255 10.90 4.74 -3.23
N GLY A 256 11.74 5.43 -2.46
CA GLY A 256 12.78 4.79 -1.66
C GLY A 256 13.24 5.67 -0.50
N LEU A 257 14.19 5.15 0.26
CA LEU A 257 14.72 5.83 1.43
C LEU A 257 15.74 6.89 1.02
N ALA A 258 15.56 8.11 1.51
CA ALA A 258 16.47 9.21 1.25
C ALA A 258 16.62 10.10 2.48
N ARG A 259 17.70 10.89 2.49
CA ARG A 259 17.84 11.99 3.43
C ARG A 259 17.47 13.29 2.72
N ALA A 260 16.42 13.96 3.17
CA ALA A 260 16.00 15.27 2.69
C ALA A 260 15.78 16.19 3.89
N ASP A 261 16.25 17.43 3.79
CA ASP A 261 16.17 18.43 4.86
C ASP A 261 16.74 17.93 6.20
N GLY A 262 17.81 17.14 6.13
CA GLY A 262 18.45 16.52 7.30
C GLY A 262 17.74 15.28 7.86
N GLN A 263 16.50 15.02 7.46
CA GLN A 263 15.69 13.90 7.96
C GLN A 263 15.73 12.69 7.03
N LEU A 264 15.80 11.50 7.62
CA LEU A 264 15.71 10.24 6.89
C LEU A 264 14.23 9.87 6.72
N ARG A 265 13.75 9.88 5.47
CA ARG A 265 12.34 9.63 5.11
C ARG A 265 12.20 8.84 3.82
N LEU A 266 11.03 8.27 3.59
CA LEU A 266 10.66 7.81 2.27
C LEU A 266 10.37 9.01 1.36
N ILE A 267 10.79 8.91 0.11
CA ILE A 267 10.42 9.85 -0.95
C ILE A 267 9.75 9.03 -2.04
N GLU A 268 8.49 9.34 -2.31
CA GLU A 268 7.72 8.71 -3.38
C GLU A 268 8.25 9.11 -4.76
N GLY A 269 8.15 8.21 -5.74
CA GLY A 269 8.66 8.47 -7.10
C GLY A 269 8.03 9.74 -7.71
N LEU A 270 6.74 9.97 -7.45
CA LEU A 270 6.00 11.15 -7.88
C LEU A 270 6.48 12.46 -7.23
N ALA A 271 7.20 12.39 -6.11
CA ALA A 271 7.78 13.56 -5.45
C ALA A 271 9.17 13.92 -5.99
N MET A 272 9.78 13.06 -6.83
CA MET A 272 11.12 13.30 -7.34
C MET A 272 11.08 14.32 -8.49
N PRO A 273 11.97 15.31 -8.51
CA PRO A 273 12.00 16.30 -9.59
C PRO A 273 12.28 15.70 -10.97
N ARG A 274 13.04 14.60 -11.02
CA ARG A 274 13.41 13.90 -12.25
C ARG A 274 13.28 12.40 -12.03
N GLU A 275 12.74 11.69 -13.01
CA GLU A 275 12.67 10.21 -12.98
C GLU A 275 14.04 9.56 -12.78
N SER A 276 15.12 10.19 -13.28
CA SER A 276 16.48 9.66 -13.12
C SER A 276 17.02 9.75 -11.70
N ASP A 277 16.44 10.59 -10.84
CA ASP A 277 16.85 10.70 -9.43
C ASP A 277 16.49 9.43 -8.64
N GLU A 278 15.49 8.67 -9.10
CA GLU A 278 15.18 7.36 -8.56
C GLU A 278 16.42 6.45 -8.51
N PHE A 279 17.26 6.46 -9.56
CA PHE A 279 18.45 5.61 -9.66
C PHE A 279 19.56 5.98 -8.66
N LYS A 280 19.46 7.14 -8.00
CA LYS A 280 20.39 7.55 -6.93
C LYS A 280 20.06 6.89 -5.59
N LEU A 281 18.88 6.29 -5.45
CA LEU A 281 18.45 5.67 -4.21
C LEU A 281 19.02 4.26 -4.05
N THR A 282 19.59 3.98 -2.88
CA THR A 282 20.12 2.66 -2.53
C THR A 282 19.02 1.69 -2.09
N PHE A 283 17.99 2.19 -1.42
CA PHE A 283 16.94 1.38 -0.80
C PHE A 283 15.59 1.69 -1.42
N TYR A 284 14.85 0.63 -1.76
CA TYR A 284 13.49 0.66 -2.29
C TYR A 284 12.47 0.41 -1.17
N ASN A 285 11.36 1.16 -1.21
CA ASN A 285 10.26 1.00 -0.26
C ASN A 285 9.45 -0.29 -0.55
N SER A 286 9.53 -1.27 0.35
CA SER A 286 8.72 -2.52 0.25
C SER A 286 7.24 -2.30 0.53
N ASN A 287 6.87 -1.10 1.00
CA ASN A 287 5.57 -0.72 1.55
C ASN A 287 5.08 -1.71 2.63
N THR A 288 6.00 -2.23 3.44
CA THR A 288 5.72 -3.02 4.65
C THR A 288 6.15 -2.22 5.86
N MET A 289 5.21 -1.98 6.78
CA MET A 289 5.41 -1.12 7.94
C MET A 289 4.83 -1.73 9.20
N TRP A 290 5.58 -1.66 10.29
CA TRP A 290 5.14 -2.02 11.64
C TRP A 290 4.68 -0.74 12.32
N LEU A 291 3.46 -0.76 12.85
CA LEU A 291 2.76 0.41 13.38
C LEU A 291 2.46 0.18 14.86
N SER A 292 3.01 1.00 15.74
CA SER A 292 2.63 1.01 17.15
C SER A 292 1.26 1.66 17.29
N ILE A 293 0.23 0.88 17.67
CA ILE A 293 -1.16 1.33 17.65
C ILE A 293 -1.35 2.60 18.48
N ASP A 294 -0.98 2.57 19.76
CA ASP A 294 -1.26 3.70 20.66
C ASP A 294 -0.47 4.95 20.29
N ARG A 295 0.78 4.78 19.83
CA ARG A 295 1.61 5.90 19.38
C ARG A 295 1.07 6.51 18.10
N LEU A 296 0.66 5.68 17.15
CA LEU A 296 0.04 6.15 15.92
C LEU A 296 -1.31 6.81 16.20
N LEU A 297 -2.13 6.29 17.11
CA LEU A 297 -3.36 6.97 17.55
C LEU A 297 -3.05 8.36 18.13
N ALA A 298 -1.98 8.51 18.91
CA ALA A 298 -1.55 9.81 19.43
C ALA A 298 -1.17 10.80 18.31
N VAL A 299 -0.59 10.35 17.18
CA VAL A 299 -0.36 11.20 15.99
C VAL A 299 -1.68 11.73 15.41
N PHE A 300 -2.75 10.93 15.46
CA PHE A 300 -4.10 11.36 15.09
C PHE A 300 -4.80 12.18 16.19
N GLY A 301 -4.18 12.37 17.37
CA GLY A 301 -4.82 13.02 18.52
C GLY A 301 -5.90 12.15 19.17
N LEU A 302 -5.78 10.82 19.06
CA LEU A 302 -6.74 9.83 19.52
C LEU A 302 -6.16 8.93 20.62
N THR A 303 -7.07 8.36 21.41
CA THR A 303 -6.83 7.22 22.30
C THR A 303 -7.74 6.06 21.90
N ARG A 304 -7.47 4.84 22.42
CA ARG A 304 -8.30 3.66 22.11
C ARG A 304 -9.78 3.89 22.46
N GLN A 305 -10.06 4.56 23.59
CA GLN A 305 -11.41 4.81 24.11
C GLN A 305 -12.21 5.76 23.21
N GLN A 306 -11.51 6.62 22.46
CA GLN A 306 -12.11 7.62 21.59
C GLN A 306 -12.48 7.08 20.21
N LEU A 307 -12.08 5.85 19.87
CA LEU A 307 -12.38 5.24 18.57
C LEU A 307 -13.87 4.98 18.33
N GLY A 308 -14.69 4.99 19.38
CA GLY A 308 -16.16 4.89 19.28
C GLY A 308 -16.86 6.22 18.97
N ASP A 309 -16.16 7.35 19.02
CA ASP A 309 -16.72 8.67 18.69
C ASP A 309 -16.46 9.01 17.21
N GLU A 310 -17.45 8.76 16.36
CA GLU A 310 -17.33 8.96 14.92
C GLU A 310 -16.97 10.41 14.53
N ALA A 311 -17.51 11.40 15.25
CA ALA A 311 -17.29 12.81 14.93
C ALA A 311 -15.84 13.22 15.25
N LEU A 312 -15.36 12.80 16.41
CA LEU A 312 -13.98 13.03 16.87
C LEU A 312 -12.97 12.29 15.98
N VAL A 313 -13.24 11.03 15.62
CA VAL A 313 -12.40 10.27 14.68
C VAL A 313 -12.37 10.94 13.31
N ALA A 314 -13.50 11.41 12.81
CA ALA A 314 -13.55 12.10 11.51
C ALA A 314 -12.72 13.39 11.51
N GLU A 315 -12.74 14.17 12.60
CA GLU A 315 -11.95 15.39 12.73
C GLU A 315 -10.44 15.09 12.86
N ALA A 316 -10.08 14.10 13.66
CA ALA A 316 -8.71 13.62 13.79
C ALA A 316 -8.11 13.21 12.43
N VAL A 317 -8.86 12.43 11.65
CA VAL A 317 -8.44 12.02 10.30
C VAL A 317 -8.29 13.24 9.38
N ARG A 318 -9.20 14.22 9.42
CA ARG A 318 -9.08 15.45 8.62
C ARG A 318 -7.84 16.26 8.97
N THR A 319 -7.54 16.38 10.27
CA THR A 319 -6.38 17.14 10.78
C THR A 319 -5.07 16.54 10.25
N VAL A 320 -4.89 15.22 10.30
CA VAL A 320 -3.70 14.58 9.74
C VAL A 320 -3.71 14.65 8.21
N ALA A 321 -4.86 14.41 7.54
CA ALA A 321 -4.97 14.46 6.08
C ALA A 321 -4.54 15.81 5.49
N ALA A 322 -4.81 16.92 6.19
CA ALA A 322 -4.42 18.26 5.78
C ALA A 322 -2.91 18.50 5.75
N ARG A 323 -2.13 17.70 6.50
CA ARG A 323 -0.66 17.76 6.57
C ARG A 323 0.01 16.85 5.54
N MET A 324 -0.72 15.86 5.04
CA MET A 324 -0.19 14.92 4.06
C MET A 324 -0.02 15.59 2.69
N PRO A 325 1.07 15.32 1.95
CA PRO A 325 1.18 15.66 0.54
C PRO A 325 -0.02 15.14 -0.26
N THR A 326 -0.39 15.86 -1.32
CA THR A 326 -1.38 15.43 -2.30
C THR A 326 -0.72 15.41 -3.66
N TYR A 327 -0.61 14.22 -4.25
CA TYR A 327 -0.14 14.07 -5.62
C TYR A 327 -1.31 14.25 -6.57
N VAL A 328 -1.10 15.04 -7.60
CA VAL A 328 -2.08 15.27 -8.66
C VAL A 328 -1.52 14.65 -9.94
N THR A 329 -2.27 13.75 -10.56
CA THR A 329 -1.83 13.04 -11.77
C THR A 329 -2.87 13.12 -12.87
N LEU A 330 -2.40 13.17 -14.11
CA LEU A 330 -3.23 13.01 -15.28
C LEU A 330 -3.41 11.51 -15.59
N LYS A 331 -4.65 11.13 -15.90
CA LYS A 331 -5.02 9.78 -16.33
C LYS A 331 -5.98 9.88 -17.50
N ASP A 332 -5.93 8.89 -18.37
CA ASP A 332 -6.88 8.77 -19.46
C ASP A 332 -8.06 7.90 -19.05
N VAL A 333 -9.27 8.38 -19.33
CA VAL A 333 -10.52 7.63 -19.15
C VAL A 333 -11.24 7.47 -20.48
N LYS A 334 -11.85 6.31 -20.67
CA LYS A 334 -12.64 6.01 -21.86
C LYS A 334 -14.06 6.53 -21.67
N LYS A 335 -14.57 7.28 -22.64
CA LYS A 335 -15.96 7.74 -22.70
C LYS A 335 -16.64 7.12 -23.92
N ARG A 336 -17.68 6.33 -23.70
CA ARG A 336 -18.48 5.74 -24.77
C ARG A 336 -19.76 6.51 -24.98
N TRP A 337 -20.13 6.76 -26.22
CA TRP A 337 -21.33 7.49 -26.59
C TRP A 337 -21.90 7.01 -27.93
N GLY A 338 -23.11 7.47 -28.26
CA GLY A 338 -23.79 7.14 -29.52
C GLY A 338 -23.97 5.63 -29.75
N GLN A 339 -23.58 5.15 -30.94
CA GLN A 339 -23.65 3.75 -31.35
C GLN A 339 -22.28 3.04 -31.27
N GLY A 340 -21.52 3.31 -30.20
CA GLY A 340 -20.24 2.65 -29.94
C GLY A 340 -19.01 3.49 -30.25
N GLN A 341 -19.15 4.81 -30.40
CA GLN A 341 -18.01 5.72 -30.40
C GLN A 341 -17.30 5.67 -29.04
N GLU A 342 -15.97 5.72 -29.04
CA GLU A 342 -15.13 5.76 -27.84
C GLU A 342 -14.13 6.92 -27.96
N ASP A 343 -14.23 7.87 -27.04
CA ASP A 343 -13.24 8.93 -26.85
C ASP A 343 -12.35 8.60 -25.66
N VAL A 344 -11.11 9.07 -25.70
CA VAL A 344 -10.18 9.02 -24.58
C VAL A 344 -9.94 10.43 -24.08
N LEU A 345 -10.37 10.70 -22.85
CA LEU A 345 -10.28 12.02 -22.24
C LEU A 345 -9.25 12.02 -21.11
N PRO A 346 -8.33 13.01 -21.08
CA PRO A 346 -7.45 13.19 -19.94
C PRO A 346 -8.26 13.79 -18.78
N VAL A 347 -8.10 13.22 -17.60
CA VAL A 347 -8.71 13.66 -16.35
C VAL A 347 -7.65 13.80 -15.28
N THR A 348 -7.92 14.69 -14.34
CA THR A 348 -7.09 14.86 -13.15
C THR A 348 -7.61 13.99 -12.01
N GLN A 349 -6.69 13.31 -11.34
CA GLN A 349 -6.93 12.53 -10.12
C GLN A 349 -5.94 12.95 -9.04
N PHE A 350 -6.29 12.72 -7.78
CA PHE A 350 -5.40 12.99 -6.67
C PHE A 350 -5.22 11.80 -5.73
N GLU A 351 -4.03 11.68 -5.14
CA GLU A 351 -3.71 10.59 -4.23
C GLU A 351 -2.90 11.08 -3.02
N LYS A 352 -3.14 10.46 -1.87
CA LYS A 352 -2.28 10.56 -0.68
C LYS A 352 -1.62 9.20 -0.44
N LEU A 353 -0.30 9.20 -0.23
CA LEU A 353 0.48 7.98 -0.09
C LEU A 353 0.91 7.79 1.37
N TRP A 354 0.75 6.57 1.88
CA TRP A 354 1.12 6.23 3.26
C TRP A 354 2.61 6.41 3.56
N GLY A 355 3.49 6.26 2.57
CA GLY A 355 4.93 6.48 2.71
C GLY A 355 5.27 7.89 3.22
N ASP A 356 4.45 8.89 2.89
CA ASP A 356 4.64 10.27 3.32
C ASP A 356 4.40 10.49 4.81
N MET A 357 3.86 9.51 5.54
CA MET A 357 3.80 9.58 7.01
C MET A 357 5.21 9.75 7.59
N THR A 358 6.23 9.20 6.92
CA THR A 358 7.63 9.32 7.32
C THR A 358 8.22 10.72 7.13
N ALA A 359 7.51 11.61 6.43
CA ALA A 359 7.90 13.01 6.25
C ALA A 359 7.31 13.93 7.33
N LEU A 360 6.36 13.45 8.15
CA LEU A 360 5.78 14.22 9.23
C LEU A 360 6.78 14.36 10.39
N PRO A 361 7.03 15.58 10.90
CA PRO A 361 8.09 15.83 11.88
C PRO A 361 7.82 15.24 13.27
N ASP A 362 6.57 14.91 13.57
CA ASP A 362 6.07 14.34 14.82
C ASP A 362 5.84 12.82 14.75
N VAL A 363 6.31 12.16 13.68
CA VAL A 363 6.24 10.70 13.52
C VAL A 363 7.64 10.13 13.58
N GLU A 364 8.00 9.48 14.69
CA GLU A 364 9.30 8.84 14.82
C GLU A 364 9.32 7.53 14.02
N CYS A 365 10.18 7.51 13.00
CA CYS A 365 10.34 6.38 12.11
C CYS A 365 11.67 5.65 12.34
N ARG A 366 11.64 4.33 12.24
CA ARG A 366 12.82 3.46 12.10
C ARG A 366 12.81 2.77 10.75
N TYR A 367 13.98 2.41 10.26
CA TYR A 367 14.15 1.74 8.97
C TYR A 367 14.96 0.48 9.16
N VAL A 368 14.53 -0.60 8.52
CA VAL A 368 15.24 -1.88 8.56
C VAL A 368 15.37 -2.44 7.15
N GLU A 369 16.61 -2.75 6.78
CA GLU A 369 16.87 -3.50 5.56
C GLU A 369 16.45 -4.96 5.76
N VAL A 370 15.66 -5.48 4.82
CA VAL A 370 15.24 -6.87 4.80
C VAL A 370 15.65 -7.57 3.51
N PRO A 371 15.75 -8.91 3.50
CA PRO A 371 16.05 -9.65 2.28
C PRO A 371 15.03 -9.37 1.17
N ARG A 372 15.50 -9.26 -0.08
CA ARG A 372 14.64 -9.00 -1.25
C ARG A 372 13.43 -9.94 -1.34
N ARG A 373 13.62 -11.24 -1.07
CA ARG A 373 12.54 -12.25 -1.13
C ARG A 373 11.38 -11.95 -0.17
N ARG A 374 11.62 -11.19 0.91
CA ARG A 374 10.61 -10.73 1.87
C ARG A 374 9.87 -9.50 1.37
N GLY A 375 10.60 -8.49 0.89
CA GLY A 375 10.04 -7.16 0.59
C GLY A 375 9.74 -6.86 -0.88
N GLN A 376 10.10 -7.72 -1.82
CA GLN A 376 9.81 -7.47 -3.25
C GLN A 376 8.31 -7.59 -3.56
N GLN A 377 7.87 -6.78 -4.52
CA GLN A 377 6.48 -6.66 -4.93
C GLN A 377 6.27 -7.22 -6.32
N LEU A 378 5.21 -8.01 -6.51
CA LEU A 378 4.76 -8.50 -7.80
C LEU A 378 3.74 -7.52 -8.40
N LYS A 379 4.18 -6.36 -8.89
CA LYS A 379 3.32 -5.31 -9.46
C LYS A 379 2.70 -5.73 -10.80
N GLU A 380 3.45 -6.46 -11.63
CA GLU A 380 3.12 -6.80 -13.02
C GLU A 380 3.45 -8.27 -13.34
N VAL A 381 2.71 -8.87 -14.28
CA VAL A 381 2.85 -10.30 -14.64
C VAL A 381 4.26 -10.61 -15.16
N ALA A 382 4.90 -9.67 -15.84
CA ALA A 382 6.27 -9.81 -16.35
C ALA A 382 7.31 -10.12 -15.26
N GLN A 383 7.02 -9.79 -14.00
CA GLN A 383 7.91 -10.05 -12.86
C GLN A 383 7.82 -11.50 -12.35
N LEU A 384 6.83 -12.28 -12.79
CA LEU A 384 6.56 -13.62 -12.28
C LEU A 384 7.67 -14.62 -12.64
N ASP A 385 8.23 -14.53 -13.85
CA ASP A 385 9.29 -15.45 -14.30
C ASP A 385 10.55 -15.31 -13.43
N GLY A 386 11.00 -14.08 -13.19
CA GLY A 386 12.13 -13.80 -12.30
C GLY A 386 11.88 -14.30 -10.88
N TRP A 387 10.67 -14.05 -10.34
CA TRP A 387 10.27 -14.47 -9.00
C TRP A 387 10.20 -16.01 -8.83
N LEU A 388 9.83 -16.74 -9.88
CA LEU A 388 9.83 -18.21 -9.88
C LEU A 388 11.26 -18.77 -9.88
N ARG A 389 12.20 -18.10 -10.57
CA ARG A 389 13.56 -18.59 -10.80
C ARG A 389 14.56 -18.17 -9.72
N ASP A 390 14.35 -17.03 -9.07
CA ASP A 390 15.31 -16.46 -8.10
C ASP A 390 15.21 -17.07 -6.68
N GLY A 391 14.34 -18.06 -6.51
CA GLY A 391 14.07 -18.76 -5.25
C GLY A 391 13.05 -18.06 -4.33
N SER A 392 12.38 -17.01 -4.80
CA SER A 392 11.35 -16.32 -4.03
C SER A 392 10.05 -17.12 -3.93
N ALA A 393 9.65 -17.82 -4.99
CA ALA A 393 8.54 -18.76 -4.95
C ALA A 393 8.73 -19.85 -3.89
N GLU A 394 9.93 -20.43 -3.84
CA GLU A 394 10.27 -21.46 -2.86
C GLU A 394 10.33 -20.89 -1.43
N TYR A 395 10.84 -19.67 -1.27
CA TYR A 395 10.78 -18.95 0.00
C TYR A 395 9.33 -18.78 0.47
N VAL A 396 8.43 -18.29 -0.38
CA VAL A 396 7.00 -18.11 -0.07
C VAL A 396 6.34 -19.45 0.26
N ARG A 397 6.60 -20.50 -0.52
CA ARG A 397 6.09 -21.86 -0.25
C ARG A 397 6.44 -22.32 1.16
N ARG A 398 7.71 -22.16 1.56
CA ARG A 398 8.20 -22.55 2.90
C ARG A 398 7.51 -21.77 4.01
N ILE A 399 7.31 -20.47 3.86
CA ILE A 399 6.70 -19.62 4.91
C ILE A 399 5.16 -19.68 4.92
N CYS A 400 4.51 -20.32 3.94
CA CYS A 400 3.08 -20.62 3.99
C CYS A 400 2.77 -21.93 4.75
N GLY A 401 3.76 -22.83 4.89
CA GLY A 401 3.60 -24.09 5.61
C GLY A 401 2.65 -25.09 4.96
N TRP A 402 2.51 -25.04 3.62
CA TRP A 402 1.77 -26.03 2.83
C TRP A 402 2.58 -27.29 2.54
#